data_AF-A0A2E7RHU7-F1
#
_entry.id   AF-A0A2E7RHU7-F1
#
_cell.length_a   1.000
_cell.length_b   1.000
_cell.length_c   1.000
_cell.angle_alpha   90.00
_cell.angle_beta   90.00
_cell.angle_gamma   90.00
#
_symmetry.space_group_name_H-M   'P 1'
#
loop_
_entity.id
_entity.type
_entity.pdbx_description
1 polymer ?
#
loop_
_entity_poly.entity_id
_entity_poly.type
_entity_poly.pdbx_seq_one_letter_code
_entity_poly.pdbx_strand_id
1 'polypeptide(L)'
;MILALILASAIGLPQEVEGDTLHSDIRKSSALGVDFLLGEQLPDGSWTGWSNSYPSGVSALCLYSLLSANVPPNHPAILRGFEYLRNVPPQHTYNSGFLLLALSKTQDEIYLPGAKKVAERLIKWQNPSGLWGYPGGAEDLSNALVAVLALEAASRWGIKIEDDVWRLALRGAEACIAKKEYQEGKSKKNGLFQGFGYRPMDAASGSMTAAGITIATICMERLGKKLPNRKRKYWISQIERANTWMDENHTFVGNPPNRSWGPWHLWGLERVGAYLNIEKIGNVEWYKEGASYLLGKQKKKGSWSYEPGEIGLTFSQQGDAELNTCMHLLFLNRASSRNVTGGKLPPVGYSTPSGEEVVLRAAGDTPMTIWVSSSDLEAKEARFFAREMGSEEWELIAEDKDSNRGMSTRYSFPKSGNWELRCEIETEGGVLKSSLLPVTVEMVMAEGALESIQEAKFNLFPSLQKIITASSSVKGSGPNLAFDQLLSKSWISKPDDSEPWIEIKIREKFKAKKLLFTSSLLRARSSNLPRPRKLLITINERSDFELEVPEEFGKRAVLSFSSPKLIRTLKIKLLDIEGDGLGKIGPGLAEIEAQ
;
A
#
# COMPACT_ATOMS: atom_id res chain seq x y z
N MET A 1 24.72 -66.43 27.94
CA MET A 1 23.59 -67.34 27.75
C MET A 1 22.36 -66.65 28.33
N ILE A 2 21.41 -66.23 27.46
CA ILE A 2 20.02 -65.80 27.73
C ILE A 2 19.89 -64.43 28.45
N LEU A 3 19.38 -63.31 27.92
CA LEU A 3 18.21 -62.85 27.11
C LEU A 3 17.20 -62.02 27.95
N ALA A 4 16.92 -60.81 27.44
CA ALA A 4 15.68 -59.99 27.56
C ALA A 4 15.42 -59.20 28.87
N LEU A 5 14.77 -58.02 28.91
CA LEU A 5 13.81 -57.38 27.98
C LEU A 5 13.70 -55.85 28.27
N ILE A 6 13.84 -55.05 27.20
CA ILE A 6 13.23 -53.77 26.77
C ILE A 6 12.37 -52.95 27.78
N LEU A 7 12.65 -51.64 27.87
CA LEU A 7 11.62 -50.59 27.95
C LEU A 7 12.02 -49.39 27.09
N ALA A 8 11.19 -49.11 26.09
CA ALA A 8 11.34 -48.06 25.10
C ALA A 8 11.23 -46.66 25.73
N SER A 9 12.20 -45.78 25.44
CA SER A 9 12.01 -44.34 25.53
C SER A 9 11.64 -43.83 24.14
N ALA A 10 10.36 -43.49 23.98
CA ALA A 10 9.90 -42.71 22.84
C ALA A 10 10.64 -41.37 22.87
N ILE A 11 11.42 -41.09 21.83
CA ILE A 11 11.94 -39.76 21.53
C ILE A 11 10.71 -38.92 21.20
N GLY A 12 10.27 -38.10 22.16
CA GLY A 12 9.24 -37.11 21.92
C GLY A 12 9.72 -36.15 20.84
N LEU A 13 8.98 -36.09 19.74
CA LEU A 13 9.09 -34.98 18.79
C LEU A 13 8.96 -33.66 19.57
N PRO A 14 9.76 -32.63 19.27
CA PRO A 14 9.63 -31.34 19.93
C PRO A 14 8.21 -30.82 19.76
N GLN A 15 7.49 -30.61 20.86
CA GLN A 15 6.26 -29.82 20.84
C GLN A 15 6.64 -28.42 20.35
N GLU A 16 6.07 -28.01 19.22
CA GLU A 16 6.08 -26.61 18.78
C GLU A 16 5.54 -25.75 19.92
N VAL A 17 6.38 -24.85 20.41
CA VAL A 17 6.00 -23.89 21.45
C VAL A 17 5.00 -22.92 20.82
N GLU A 18 3.79 -22.87 21.37
CA GLU A 18 2.63 -22.08 20.93
C GLU A 18 2.92 -20.57 20.69
N GLY A 19 4.05 -20.06 21.21
CA GLY A 19 4.54 -18.69 20.97
C GLY A 19 5.24 -18.46 19.63
N ASP A 20 5.90 -19.47 19.06
CA ASP A 20 6.62 -19.35 17.78
C ASP A 20 5.67 -19.34 16.58
N THR A 21 4.52 -19.99 16.69
CA THR A 21 3.51 -20.09 15.61
C THR A 21 2.80 -18.76 15.38
N LEU A 22 2.31 -18.10 16.43
CA LEU A 22 1.60 -16.82 16.30
C LEU A 22 2.49 -15.72 15.69
N HIS A 23 3.75 -15.60 16.11
CA HIS A 23 4.68 -14.63 15.53
C HIS A 23 4.96 -14.92 14.05
N SER A 24 5.11 -16.19 13.68
CA SER A 24 5.23 -16.61 12.28
C SER A 24 3.98 -16.26 11.48
N ASP A 25 2.79 -16.52 12.02
CA ASP A 25 1.52 -16.27 11.33
C ASP A 25 1.23 -14.78 11.15
N ILE A 26 1.60 -13.95 12.13
CA ILE A 26 1.56 -12.48 12.00
C ILE A 26 2.46 -12.01 10.85
N ARG A 27 3.69 -12.53 10.74
CA ARG A 27 4.59 -12.17 9.63
C ARG A 27 4.03 -12.58 8.28
N LYS A 28 3.49 -13.79 8.15
CA LYS A 28 2.84 -14.28 6.92
C LYS A 28 1.64 -13.40 6.55
N SER A 29 0.79 -13.09 7.53
CA SER A 29 -0.38 -12.23 7.32
C SER A 29 0.01 -10.81 6.91
N SER A 30 1.04 -10.24 7.53
CA SER A 30 1.58 -8.94 7.14
C SER A 30 2.12 -8.95 5.71
N ALA A 31 2.87 -10.00 5.32
CA ALA A 31 3.37 -10.14 3.96
C ALA A 31 2.23 -10.18 2.93
N LEU A 32 1.18 -10.99 3.17
CA LEU A 32 0.00 -11.03 2.29
C LEU A 32 -0.70 -9.66 2.18
N GLY A 33 -0.75 -8.89 3.27
CA GLY A 33 -1.30 -7.53 3.24
C GLY A 33 -0.44 -6.54 2.45
N VAL A 34 0.90 -6.69 2.50
CA VAL A 34 1.85 -5.94 1.67
C VAL A 34 1.64 -6.30 0.20
N ASP A 35 1.60 -7.59 -0.15
CA ASP A 35 1.39 -8.07 -1.52
C ASP A 35 0.08 -7.53 -2.11
N PHE A 36 -0.99 -7.50 -1.30
CA PHE A 36 -2.25 -6.89 -1.69
C PHE A 36 -2.06 -5.41 -2.08
N LEU A 37 -1.44 -4.61 -1.22
CA LEU A 37 -1.23 -3.19 -1.50
C LEU A 37 -0.31 -2.96 -2.72
N LEU A 38 0.77 -3.75 -2.87
CA LEU A 38 1.65 -3.68 -4.03
C LEU A 38 0.88 -4.01 -5.32
N GLY A 39 0.06 -5.06 -5.31
CA GLY A 39 -0.77 -5.46 -6.45
C GLY A 39 -1.91 -4.50 -6.79
N GLU A 40 -2.34 -3.68 -5.82
CA GLU A 40 -3.32 -2.62 -6.04
C GLU A 40 -2.70 -1.34 -6.63
N GLN A 41 -1.39 -1.11 -6.55
CA GLN A 41 -0.82 0.13 -7.06
C GLN A 41 -1.01 0.25 -8.58
N LEU A 42 -1.42 1.44 -9.03
CA LEU A 42 -1.57 1.74 -10.45
C LEU A 42 -0.23 2.11 -11.09
N PRO A 43 -0.11 2.06 -12.44
CA PRO A 43 1.13 2.37 -13.15
C PRO A 43 1.67 3.78 -12.88
N ASP A 44 0.80 4.75 -12.57
CA ASP A 44 1.19 6.11 -12.20
C ASP A 44 1.73 6.23 -10.76
N GLY A 45 1.78 5.13 -10.00
CA GLY A 45 2.22 5.08 -8.61
C GLY A 45 1.11 5.29 -7.58
N SER A 46 -0.13 5.54 -8.00
CA SER A 46 -1.21 5.90 -7.09
C SER A 46 -1.96 4.71 -6.48
N TRP A 47 -2.56 4.97 -5.31
CA TRP A 47 -3.67 4.21 -4.72
C TRP A 47 -4.85 5.18 -4.58
N THR A 48 -5.77 5.09 -5.52
CA THR A 48 -6.79 6.11 -5.75
C THR A 48 -8.03 5.93 -4.88
N GLY A 49 -8.05 4.99 -3.93
CA GLY A 49 -9.14 4.88 -2.98
C GLY A 49 -9.56 6.25 -2.46
N TRP A 50 -10.86 6.53 -2.51
CA TRP A 50 -11.42 7.82 -2.08
C TRP A 50 -11.00 9.06 -2.91
N SER A 51 -10.52 8.91 -4.15
CA SER A 51 -10.05 10.05 -4.97
C SER A 51 -11.10 11.14 -5.25
N ASN A 52 -12.39 10.78 -5.22
CA ASN A 52 -13.51 11.73 -5.33
C ASN A 52 -13.54 12.75 -4.19
N SER A 53 -13.10 12.35 -2.99
CA SER A 53 -13.09 13.21 -1.80
C SER A 53 -11.68 13.75 -1.52
N TYR A 54 -10.64 13.00 -1.89
CA TYR A 54 -9.25 13.34 -1.66
C TYR A 54 -8.46 13.17 -2.95
N PRO A 55 -8.07 14.23 -3.68
CA PRO A 55 -7.51 14.10 -5.02
C PRO A 55 -6.35 13.10 -5.18
N SER A 56 -5.48 12.97 -4.18
CA SER A 56 -4.35 12.01 -4.18
C SER A 56 -4.73 10.58 -3.74
N GLY A 57 -6.02 10.30 -3.53
CA GLY A 57 -6.54 9.05 -2.97
C GLY A 57 -6.02 8.74 -1.56
N VAL A 58 -5.81 7.45 -1.27
CA VAL A 58 -5.20 6.94 -0.03
C VAL A 58 -3.70 6.67 -0.18
N SER A 59 -3.08 7.09 -1.30
CA SER A 59 -1.66 6.82 -1.62
C SER A 59 -0.68 7.14 -0.48
N ALA A 60 -0.86 8.26 0.22
CA ALA A 60 0.00 8.64 1.34
C ALA A 60 -0.10 7.67 2.53
N LEU A 61 -1.31 7.15 2.80
CA LEU A 61 -1.55 6.15 3.83
C LEU A 61 -0.94 4.80 3.41
N CYS A 62 -1.11 4.39 2.15
CA CYS A 62 -0.48 3.16 1.62
C CYS A 62 1.03 3.19 1.76
N LEU A 63 1.69 4.30 1.38
CA LEU A 63 3.14 4.46 1.54
C LEU A 63 3.57 4.34 3.01
N TYR A 64 2.87 5.03 3.92
CA TYR A 64 3.20 4.94 5.34
C TYR A 64 3.02 3.52 5.90
N SER A 65 1.95 2.82 5.50
CA SER A 65 1.70 1.43 5.90
C SER A 65 2.73 0.45 5.35
N LEU A 66 3.10 0.56 4.07
CA LEU A 66 4.14 -0.28 3.45
C LEU A 66 5.50 -0.07 4.13
N LEU A 67 5.91 1.19 4.34
CA LEU A 67 7.15 1.51 5.06
C LEU A 67 7.11 1.04 6.53
N SER A 68 5.94 1.10 7.17
CA SER A 68 5.77 0.58 8.54
C SER A 68 5.76 -0.95 8.60
N ALA A 69 5.44 -1.62 7.50
CA ALA A 69 5.58 -3.05 7.30
C ALA A 69 6.98 -3.46 6.78
N ASN A 70 7.97 -2.55 6.88
CA ASN A 70 9.37 -2.76 6.49
C ASN A 70 9.60 -2.99 4.99
N VAL A 71 8.72 -2.53 4.10
CA VAL A 71 9.03 -2.44 2.67
C VAL A 71 10.17 -1.41 2.48
N PRO A 72 11.25 -1.74 1.75
CA PRO A 72 12.40 -0.85 1.61
C PRO A 72 12.04 0.52 0.98
N PRO A 73 12.63 1.64 1.43
CA PRO A 73 12.38 2.96 0.83
C PRO A 73 12.72 3.08 -0.66
N ASN A 74 13.66 2.26 -1.15
CA ASN A 74 14.04 2.19 -2.55
C ASN A 74 13.21 1.18 -3.37
N HIS A 75 12.20 0.55 -2.79
CA HIS A 75 11.30 -0.34 -3.52
C HIS A 75 10.58 0.44 -4.64
N PRO A 76 10.49 -0.09 -5.88
CA PRO A 76 9.90 0.62 -7.02
C PRO A 76 8.50 1.19 -6.75
N ALA A 77 7.65 0.45 -6.05
CA ALA A 77 6.33 0.94 -5.64
C ALA A 77 6.40 2.16 -4.70
N ILE A 78 7.35 2.22 -3.77
CA ILE A 78 7.53 3.36 -2.87
C ILE A 78 7.99 4.59 -3.66
N LEU A 79 8.97 4.40 -4.55
CA LEU A 79 9.50 5.47 -5.41
C LEU A 79 8.43 6.05 -6.33
N ARG A 80 7.66 5.20 -7.03
CA ARG A 80 6.54 5.65 -7.87
C ARG A 80 5.46 6.36 -7.07
N GLY A 81 5.13 5.87 -5.88
CA GLY A 81 4.13 6.51 -5.02
C GLY A 81 4.55 7.90 -4.53
N PHE A 82 5.83 8.09 -4.17
CA PHE A 82 6.34 9.42 -3.85
C PHE A 82 6.39 10.33 -5.08
N GLU A 83 6.71 9.81 -6.27
CA GLU A 83 6.67 10.58 -7.52
C GLU A 83 5.24 11.06 -7.84
N TYR A 84 4.26 10.16 -7.73
CA TYR A 84 2.84 10.49 -7.86
C TYR A 84 2.44 11.63 -6.92
N LEU A 85 2.76 11.51 -5.63
CA LEU A 85 2.41 12.53 -4.62
C LEU A 85 3.18 13.84 -4.80
N ARG A 86 4.26 13.87 -5.58
CA ARG A 86 4.92 15.12 -5.98
C ARG A 86 4.10 15.85 -7.05
N ASN A 87 3.50 15.11 -7.99
CA ASN A 87 2.69 15.67 -9.07
C ASN A 87 1.24 15.96 -8.64
N VAL A 88 0.70 15.18 -7.69
CA VAL A 88 -0.64 15.36 -7.09
C VAL A 88 -0.48 15.61 -5.58
N PRO A 89 0.05 16.78 -5.18
CA PRO A 89 0.38 17.04 -3.78
C PRO A 89 -0.88 17.03 -2.89
N PRO A 90 -0.86 16.28 -1.78
CA PRO A 90 -1.94 16.30 -0.80
C PRO A 90 -2.33 17.70 -0.35
N GLN A 91 -3.64 17.99 -0.30
CA GLN A 91 -4.19 19.28 0.17
C GLN A 91 -5.04 19.16 1.44
N HIS A 92 -5.21 17.94 1.96
CA HIS A 92 -5.99 17.67 3.17
C HIS A 92 -5.06 17.29 4.33
N THR A 93 -5.47 17.60 5.57
CA THR A 93 -4.66 17.33 6.78
C THR A 93 -4.31 15.85 6.90
N TYR A 94 -5.26 14.94 6.67
CA TYR A 94 -5.00 13.49 6.65
C TYR A 94 -3.88 13.11 5.69
N ASN A 95 -4.09 13.36 4.40
CA ASN A 95 -3.15 12.97 3.36
C ASN A 95 -1.79 13.64 3.53
N SER A 96 -1.77 14.90 4.01
CA SER A 96 -0.52 15.62 4.30
C SER A 96 0.20 15.02 5.50
N GLY A 97 -0.52 14.67 6.57
CA GLY A 97 0.07 14.03 7.74
C GLY A 97 0.61 12.64 7.42
N PHE A 98 -0.13 11.81 6.69
CA PHE A 98 0.38 10.51 6.24
C PHE A 98 1.55 10.62 5.28
N LEU A 99 1.58 11.63 4.40
CA LEU A 99 2.75 11.89 3.56
C LEU A 99 3.97 12.22 4.41
N LEU A 100 3.84 13.10 5.41
CA LEU A 100 4.95 13.45 6.29
C LEU A 100 5.40 12.26 7.16
N LEU A 101 4.46 11.42 7.62
CA LEU A 101 4.77 10.16 8.30
C LEU A 101 5.57 9.20 7.39
N ALA A 102 5.13 9.03 6.14
CA ALA A 102 5.83 8.20 5.15
C ALA A 102 7.23 8.73 4.84
N LEU A 103 7.38 10.02 4.52
CA LEU A 103 8.67 10.65 4.28
C LEU A 103 9.60 10.47 5.50
N SER A 104 9.08 10.69 6.71
CA SER A 104 9.85 10.52 7.95
C SER A 104 10.29 9.08 8.19
N LYS A 105 9.56 8.07 7.69
CA LYS A 105 10.00 6.67 7.79
C LYS A 105 11.19 6.33 6.91
N THR A 106 11.41 7.07 5.81
CA THR A 106 12.55 6.84 4.92
C THR A 106 13.88 7.20 5.58
N GLN A 107 13.90 8.25 6.43
CA GLN A 107 15.10 8.90 6.98
C GLN A 107 16.11 9.34 5.91
N ASP A 108 15.71 9.39 4.64
CA ASP A 108 16.58 9.77 3.53
C ASP A 108 16.57 11.29 3.32
N GLU A 109 17.76 11.89 3.37
CA GLU A 109 17.94 13.34 3.27
C GLU A 109 17.40 13.92 1.96
N ILE A 110 17.27 13.13 0.89
CA ILE A 110 16.66 13.58 -0.37
C ILE A 110 15.22 14.07 -0.20
N TYR A 111 14.49 13.50 0.78
CA TYR A 111 13.11 13.82 1.07
C TYR A 111 12.95 14.93 2.11
N LEU A 112 14.02 15.30 2.82
CA LEU A 112 13.98 16.27 3.91
C LEU A 112 13.42 17.64 3.50
N PRO A 113 13.75 18.23 2.31
CA PRO A 113 13.14 19.49 1.88
C PRO A 113 11.62 19.39 1.68
N GLY A 114 11.14 18.26 1.15
CA GLY A 114 9.72 17.98 0.99
C GLY A 114 9.03 17.83 2.35
N ALA A 115 9.63 17.07 3.27
CA ALA A 115 9.13 16.88 4.62
C ALA A 115 8.99 18.20 5.39
N LYS A 116 9.99 19.10 5.29
CA LYS A 116 9.93 20.45 5.89
C LYS A 116 8.73 21.25 5.37
N LYS A 117 8.51 21.28 4.05
CA LYS A 117 7.37 21.98 3.44
C LYS A 117 6.02 21.44 3.93
N VAL A 118 5.90 20.11 4.06
CA VAL A 118 4.67 19.49 4.57
C VAL A 118 4.47 19.81 6.06
N ALA A 119 5.53 19.77 6.87
CA ALA A 119 5.49 20.13 8.28
C ALA A 119 5.07 21.60 8.48
N GLU A 120 5.70 22.53 7.76
CA GLU A 120 5.35 23.96 7.77
C GLU A 120 3.87 24.19 7.43
N ARG A 121 3.36 23.47 6.42
CA ARG A 121 1.95 23.54 6.04
C ARG A 121 1.02 23.02 7.14
N LEU A 122 1.35 21.89 7.76
CA LEU A 122 0.58 21.36 8.89
C LEU A 122 0.59 22.32 10.08
N ILE A 123 1.73 22.93 10.40
CA ILE A 123 1.82 23.97 11.44
C ILE A 123 0.91 25.15 11.09
N LYS A 124 0.95 25.64 9.84
CA LYS A 124 0.11 26.74 9.37
C LYS A 124 -1.39 26.42 9.43
N TRP A 125 -1.78 25.16 9.28
CA TRP A 125 -3.18 24.72 9.38
C TRP A 125 -3.67 24.47 10.80
N GLN A 126 -2.81 24.58 11.81
CA GLN A 126 -3.26 24.52 13.20
C GLN A 126 -4.11 25.74 13.51
N ASN A 127 -5.34 25.51 13.98
CA ASN A 127 -6.24 26.59 14.34
C ASN A 127 -5.96 27.13 15.75
N PRO A 128 -6.42 28.35 16.08
CA PRO A 128 -6.26 28.92 17.43
C PRO A 128 -6.90 28.09 18.56
N SER A 129 -7.86 27.22 18.23
CA SER A 129 -8.42 26.23 19.16
C SER A 129 -7.40 25.19 19.62
N GLY A 130 -6.37 24.96 18.79
CA GLY A 130 -5.41 23.87 18.90
C GLY A 130 -5.72 22.62 18.08
N LEU A 131 -6.86 22.60 17.38
CA LEU A 131 -7.28 21.50 16.50
C LEU A 131 -6.96 21.79 15.03
N TRP A 132 -7.14 20.76 14.20
CA TRP A 132 -7.00 20.83 12.74
C TRP A 132 -8.33 20.45 12.09
N GLY A 133 -8.51 20.89 10.85
CA GLY A 133 -9.61 20.48 9.98
C GLY A 133 -9.12 20.29 8.55
N TYR A 134 -10.04 20.00 7.64
CA TYR A 134 -9.79 20.10 6.21
C TYR A 134 -9.86 21.55 5.73
N PRO A 135 -9.29 21.91 4.56
CA PRO A 135 -9.49 23.24 4.00
C PRO A 135 -10.98 23.58 3.88
N GLY A 136 -11.41 24.66 4.56
CA GLY A 136 -12.83 25.06 4.62
C GLY A 136 -13.75 24.14 5.44
N GLY A 137 -13.20 23.11 6.08
CA GLY A 137 -13.93 22.16 6.92
C GLY A 137 -13.89 22.51 8.39
N ALA A 138 -14.80 21.90 9.16
CA ALA A 138 -14.79 22.01 10.62
C ALA A 138 -13.58 21.31 11.24
N GLU A 139 -13.12 21.85 12.35
CA GLU A 139 -12.02 21.30 13.14
C GLU A 139 -12.46 20.08 13.95
N ASP A 140 -11.56 19.13 14.18
CA ASP A 140 -11.83 17.93 14.97
C ASP A 140 -10.56 17.30 15.55
N LEU A 141 -10.75 16.39 16.50
CA LEU A 141 -9.66 15.67 17.19
C LEU A 141 -8.94 14.68 16.28
N SER A 142 -9.61 14.20 15.24
CA SER A 142 -9.08 13.18 14.34
C SER A 142 -8.03 13.75 13.38
N ASN A 143 -8.31 14.91 12.81
CA ASN A 143 -7.35 15.71 12.06
C ASN A 143 -6.18 16.14 12.94
N ALA A 144 -6.46 16.56 14.19
CA ALA A 144 -5.41 16.91 15.15
C ALA A 144 -4.46 15.74 15.46
N LEU A 145 -5.00 14.53 15.61
CA LEU A 145 -4.21 13.31 15.82
C LEU A 145 -3.22 13.07 14.69
N VAL A 146 -3.69 13.09 13.43
CA VAL A 146 -2.83 12.82 12.28
C VAL A 146 -1.76 13.91 12.13
N ALA A 147 -2.12 15.18 12.34
CA ALA A 147 -1.15 16.28 12.33
C ALA A 147 -0.09 16.12 13.44
N VAL A 148 -0.50 15.82 14.67
CA VAL A 148 0.41 15.64 15.82
C VAL A 148 1.35 14.46 15.61
N LEU A 149 0.85 13.32 15.12
CA LEU A 149 1.69 12.16 14.77
C LEU A 149 2.75 12.53 13.73
N ALA A 150 2.34 13.24 12.67
CA ALA A 150 3.23 13.62 11.58
C ALA A 150 4.30 14.62 12.01
N LEU A 151 3.92 15.65 12.77
CA LEU A 151 4.84 16.65 13.31
C LEU A 151 5.80 16.03 14.34
N GLU A 152 5.34 15.01 15.08
CA GLU A 152 6.18 14.28 16.03
C GLU A 152 7.23 13.45 15.29
N ALA A 153 6.84 12.73 14.22
CA ALA A 153 7.79 12.01 13.38
C ALA A 153 8.82 12.94 12.73
N ALA A 154 8.37 14.08 12.20
CA ALA A 154 9.24 15.12 11.66
C ALA A 154 10.22 15.68 12.71
N SER A 155 9.73 15.92 13.93
CA SER A 155 10.57 16.38 15.03
C SER A 155 11.60 15.35 15.47
N ARG A 156 11.24 14.05 15.45
CA ARG A 156 12.19 12.94 15.66
C ARG A 156 13.28 12.91 14.58
N TRP A 157 12.93 13.25 13.34
CA TRP A 157 13.87 13.39 12.22
C TRP A 157 14.72 14.68 12.26
N GLY A 158 14.53 15.55 13.27
CA GLY A 158 15.31 16.78 13.43
C GLY A 158 14.69 18.02 12.78
N ILE A 159 13.47 17.95 12.25
CA ILE A 159 12.73 19.15 11.83
C ILE A 159 12.26 19.91 13.08
N LYS A 160 12.66 21.18 13.21
CA LYS A 160 12.30 21.99 14.37
C LYS A 160 10.80 22.29 14.38
N ILE A 161 10.11 21.91 15.45
CA ILE A 161 8.70 22.23 15.71
C ILE A 161 8.64 23.05 16.99
N GLU A 162 8.03 24.24 16.94
CA GLU A 162 7.97 25.17 18.07
C GLU A 162 7.07 24.63 19.21
N ASP A 163 7.42 24.96 20.45
CA ASP A 163 6.72 24.46 21.64
C ASP A 163 5.22 24.80 21.64
N ASP A 164 4.86 25.96 21.08
CA ASP A 164 3.48 26.46 21.07
C ASP A 164 2.55 25.55 20.25
N VAL A 165 3.06 24.87 19.24
CA VAL A 165 2.30 23.88 18.47
C VAL A 165 1.81 22.75 19.39
N TRP A 166 2.68 22.25 20.27
CA TRP A 166 2.36 21.20 21.24
C TRP A 166 1.43 21.71 22.35
N ARG A 167 1.62 22.96 22.82
CA ARG A 167 0.74 23.57 23.83
C ARG A 167 -0.68 23.75 23.30
N LEU A 168 -0.80 24.24 22.06
CA LEU A 168 -2.08 24.39 21.38
C LEU A 168 -2.74 23.02 21.15
N ALA A 169 -2.01 22.03 20.67
CA ALA A 169 -2.56 20.68 20.48
C ALA A 169 -3.11 20.07 21.77
N LEU A 170 -2.43 20.26 22.92
CA LEU A 170 -2.98 19.89 24.23
C LEU A 170 -4.29 20.63 24.53
N ARG A 171 -4.34 21.95 24.32
CA ARG A 171 -5.56 22.73 24.54
C ARG A 171 -6.73 22.23 23.69
N GLY A 172 -6.48 21.92 22.41
CA GLY A 172 -7.47 21.35 21.51
C GLY A 172 -7.98 19.99 22.00
N ALA A 173 -7.06 19.11 22.40
CA ALA A 173 -7.43 17.83 23.00
C ALA A 173 -8.22 17.99 24.31
N GLU A 174 -7.89 19.00 25.14
CA GLU A 174 -8.59 19.30 26.40
C GLU A 174 -10.05 19.65 26.13
N ALA A 175 -10.31 20.40 25.05
CA ALA A 175 -11.67 20.78 24.63
C ALA A 175 -12.50 19.59 24.14
N CYS A 176 -11.86 18.53 23.63
CA CYS A 176 -12.54 17.31 23.17
C CYS A 176 -12.70 16.25 24.27
N ILE A 177 -12.33 16.53 25.52
CA ILE A 177 -12.62 15.63 26.64
C ILE A 177 -14.15 15.57 26.80
N ALA A 178 -14.72 14.36 26.70
CA ALA A 178 -16.16 14.16 26.79
C ALA A 178 -16.68 14.44 28.21
N LYS A 179 -18.00 14.60 28.37
CA LYS A 179 -18.60 14.75 29.69
C LYS A 179 -18.27 13.55 30.58
N LYS A 180 -17.99 13.78 31.86
CA LYS A 180 -17.81 12.70 32.82
C LYS A 180 -19.12 11.93 32.98
N GLU A 181 -19.03 10.62 32.84
CA GLU A 181 -20.16 9.73 33.06
C GLU A 181 -19.81 8.79 34.20
N TYR A 182 -20.69 8.73 35.20
CA TYR A 182 -20.65 7.64 36.16
C TYR A 182 -21.27 6.43 35.47
N GLN A 183 -20.52 5.35 35.34
CA GLN A 183 -21.04 4.10 34.78
C GLN A 183 -20.79 2.97 35.79
N GLU A 184 -21.65 1.94 35.77
CA GLU A 184 -21.30 0.65 36.37
C GLU A 184 -20.38 -0.07 35.38
N GLY A 185 -19.12 -0.26 35.75
CA GLY A 185 -18.15 -0.90 34.87
C GLY A 185 -18.47 -2.37 34.67
N LYS A 186 -18.33 -2.85 33.43
CA LYS A 186 -18.39 -4.28 33.09
C LYS A 186 -17.34 -5.09 33.85
N SER A 187 -16.22 -4.45 34.21
CA SER A 187 -15.12 -5.05 34.95
C SER A 187 -15.22 -4.89 36.49
N LYS A 188 -16.40 -4.58 37.04
CA LYS A 188 -16.63 -4.24 38.48
C LYS A 188 -15.87 -3.01 38.99
N LYS A 189 -15.23 -2.23 38.11
CA LYS A 189 -14.71 -0.90 38.43
C LYS A 189 -15.88 0.07 38.35
N ASN A 190 -16.38 0.55 39.49
CA ASN A 190 -17.35 1.64 39.50
C ASN A 190 -16.60 2.97 39.57
N GLY A 191 -16.96 3.93 38.72
CA GLY A 191 -16.23 5.20 38.70
C GLY A 191 -16.69 6.19 37.65
N LEU A 192 -16.03 7.36 37.67
CA LEU A 192 -16.19 8.41 36.67
C LEU A 192 -15.29 8.08 35.48
N PHE A 193 -15.88 7.59 34.39
CA PHE A 193 -15.17 7.35 33.14
C PHE A 193 -15.22 8.60 32.26
N GLN A 194 -14.15 8.82 31.50
CA GLN A 194 -14.07 9.99 30.64
C GLN A 194 -13.17 9.70 29.45
N GLY A 195 -13.77 9.52 28.28
CA GLY A 195 -13.06 9.42 27.01
C GLY A 195 -12.97 10.76 26.28
N PHE A 196 -12.70 10.70 24.98
CA PHE A 196 -12.66 11.88 24.12
C PHE A 196 -13.67 11.79 22.97
N GLY A 197 -14.31 12.90 22.66
CA GLY A 197 -15.23 13.08 21.55
C GLY A 197 -14.51 13.50 20.26
N TYR A 198 -15.24 13.43 19.14
CA TYR A 198 -14.72 13.84 17.83
C TYR A 198 -14.50 15.36 17.76
N ARG A 199 -15.45 16.13 18.29
CA ARG A 199 -15.36 17.58 18.49
C ARG A 199 -15.61 17.95 19.96
N PRO A 200 -15.36 19.21 20.34
CA PRO A 200 -15.74 19.69 21.66
C PRO A 200 -17.22 19.40 21.95
N MET A 201 -17.50 18.93 23.17
CA MET A 201 -18.83 18.53 23.66
C MET A 201 -19.40 17.23 23.06
N ASP A 202 -18.76 16.58 22.10
CA ASP A 202 -19.22 15.28 21.59
C ASP A 202 -19.06 14.16 22.64
N ALA A 203 -19.90 13.13 22.52
CA ALA A 203 -19.76 11.91 23.29
C ALA A 203 -18.45 11.17 22.95
N ALA A 204 -17.92 10.44 23.92
CA ALA A 204 -16.71 9.67 23.74
C ALA A 204 -16.87 8.55 22.70
N SER A 205 -15.82 8.27 21.93
CA SER A 205 -15.70 7.06 21.12
C SER A 205 -14.33 6.42 21.24
N GLY A 206 -14.18 5.15 20.85
CA GLY A 206 -12.92 4.41 21.00
C GLY A 206 -11.77 4.99 20.19
N SER A 207 -11.99 5.31 18.92
CA SER A 207 -10.96 5.91 18.05
C SER A 207 -10.55 7.30 18.55
N MET A 208 -11.50 8.11 19.02
CA MET A 208 -11.21 9.46 19.53
C MET A 208 -10.59 9.43 20.92
N THR A 209 -10.98 8.50 21.77
CA THR A 209 -10.35 8.30 23.08
C THR A 209 -8.89 7.87 22.93
N ALA A 210 -8.61 6.93 22.01
CA ALA A 210 -7.24 6.59 21.64
C ALA A 210 -6.48 7.80 21.06
N ALA A 211 -7.14 8.63 20.24
CA ALA A 211 -6.55 9.85 19.69
C ALA A 211 -6.15 10.86 20.77
N GLY A 212 -7.05 11.14 21.72
CA GLY A 212 -6.79 12.06 22.83
C GLY A 212 -5.64 11.60 23.73
N ILE A 213 -5.60 10.31 24.06
CA ILE A 213 -4.47 9.69 24.80
C ILE A 213 -3.16 9.90 24.03
N THR A 214 -3.16 9.61 22.73
CA THR A 214 -1.97 9.72 21.87
C THR A 214 -1.46 11.16 21.80
N ILE A 215 -2.34 12.12 21.49
CA ILE A 215 -1.99 13.54 21.42
C ILE A 215 -1.42 14.02 22.76
N ALA A 216 -2.09 13.71 23.86
CA ALA A 216 -1.68 14.13 25.19
C ALA A 216 -0.28 13.59 25.52
N THR A 217 -0.05 12.30 25.28
CA THR A 217 1.23 11.64 25.56
C THR A 217 2.37 12.27 24.76
N ILE A 218 2.19 12.42 23.44
CA ILE A 218 3.18 13.05 22.55
C ILE A 218 3.51 14.46 23.00
N CYS A 219 2.49 15.31 23.21
CA CYS A 219 2.72 16.71 23.51
C CYS A 219 3.36 16.90 24.90
N MET A 220 2.96 16.09 25.89
CA MET A 220 3.58 16.10 27.23
C MET A 220 5.06 15.73 27.20
N GLU A 221 5.45 14.80 26.33
CA GLU A 221 6.84 14.42 26.13
C GLU A 221 7.62 15.51 25.42
N ARG A 222 7.10 16.02 24.30
CA ARG A 222 7.75 17.09 23.52
C ARG A 222 7.97 18.36 24.30
N LEU A 223 7.03 18.70 25.19
CA LEU A 223 7.19 19.85 26.09
C LEU A 223 8.13 19.56 27.26
N GLY A 224 8.31 18.30 27.68
CA GLY A 224 9.21 17.92 28.76
C GLY A 224 9.06 18.82 30.01
N LYS A 225 10.18 19.37 30.50
CA LYS A 225 10.20 20.28 31.67
C LYS A 225 9.47 21.61 31.43
N LYS A 226 9.19 21.98 30.18
CA LYS A 226 8.48 23.22 29.82
C LYS A 226 6.96 23.12 30.04
N LEU A 227 6.42 21.91 30.28
CA LEU A 227 5.04 21.72 30.72
C LEU A 227 4.96 21.87 32.25
N PRO A 228 4.18 22.84 32.78
CA PRO A 228 4.06 23.02 34.23
C PRO A 228 3.58 21.75 34.95
N ASN A 229 4.19 21.44 36.10
CA ASN A 229 3.90 20.22 36.88
C ASN A 229 2.40 20.03 37.18
N ARG A 230 1.66 21.10 37.45
CA ARG A 230 0.20 21.05 37.66
C ARG A 230 -0.54 20.56 36.41
N LYS A 231 -0.21 21.08 35.23
CA LYS A 231 -0.80 20.64 33.95
C LYS A 231 -0.36 19.22 33.58
N ARG A 232 0.89 18.84 33.90
CA ARG A 232 1.37 17.46 33.74
C ARG A 232 0.54 16.47 34.58
N LYS A 233 0.36 16.74 35.88
CA LYS A 233 -0.48 15.90 36.76
C LYS A 233 -1.94 15.84 36.29
N TYR A 234 -2.49 16.96 35.82
CA TYR A 234 -3.83 16.99 35.23
C TYR A 234 -3.95 16.02 34.05
N TRP A 235 -3.01 16.09 33.10
CA TRP A 235 -3.06 15.23 31.91
C TRP A 235 -2.81 13.75 32.21
N ILE A 236 -1.92 13.41 33.14
CA ILE A 236 -1.77 12.03 33.62
C ILE A 236 -3.12 11.49 34.09
N SER A 237 -3.84 12.28 34.89
CA SER A 237 -5.17 11.90 35.38
C SER A 237 -6.24 11.79 34.28
N GLN A 238 -6.16 12.60 33.21
CA GLN A 238 -7.05 12.46 32.05
C GLN A 238 -6.75 11.19 31.24
N ILE A 239 -5.46 10.89 31.03
CA ILE A 239 -5.01 9.68 30.33
C ILE A 239 -5.45 8.43 31.09
N GLU A 240 -5.32 8.39 32.42
CA GLU A 240 -5.77 7.27 33.25
C GLU A 240 -7.28 7.02 33.13
N ARG A 241 -8.10 8.09 33.20
CA ARG A 241 -9.55 8.01 33.00
C ARG A 241 -9.92 7.54 31.60
N ALA A 242 -9.24 8.05 30.57
CA ALA A 242 -9.46 7.67 29.19
C ALA A 242 -9.05 6.22 28.93
N ASN A 243 -7.94 5.75 29.51
CA ASN A 243 -7.51 4.36 29.40
C ASN A 243 -8.49 3.42 30.13
N THR A 244 -9.08 3.86 31.24
CA THR A 244 -10.14 3.11 31.92
C THR A 244 -11.43 3.10 31.09
N TRP A 245 -11.76 4.20 30.39
CA TRP A 245 -12.86 4.19 29.42
C TRP A 245 -12.62 3.18 28.29
N MET A 246 -11.38 3.06 27.79
CA MET A 246 -10.99 2.07 26.77
C MET A 246 -11.09 0.63 27.28
N ASP A 247 -10.76 0.37 28.55
CA ASP A 247 -10.95 -0.93 29.23
C ASP A 247 -12.42 -1.36 29.20
N GLU A 248 -13.33 -0.51 29.70
CA GLU A 248 -14.78 -0.82 29.79
C GLU A 248 -15.48 -0.94 28.42
N ASN A 249 -14.90 -0.31 27.40
CA ASN A 249 -15.43 -0.29 26.05
C ASN A 249 -14.62 -1.15 25.07
N HIS A 250 -13.69 -1.98 25.58
CA HIS A 250 -12.80 -2.76 24.74
C HIS A 250 -13.56 -3.64 23.73
N THR A 251 -13.19 -3.54 22.45
CA THR A 251 -13.72 -4.38 21.37
C THR A 251 -12.75 -4.38 20.18
N PHE A 252 -12.63 -5.52 19.50
CA PHE A 252 -11.95 -5.59 18.20
C PHE A 252 -12.90 -5.34 17.02
N VAL A 253 -14.20 -5.18 17.29
CA VAL A 253 -15.25 -4.98 16.29
C VAL A 253 -15.81 -3.56 16.42
N GLY A 254 -15.79 -2.80 15.32
CA GLY A 254 -16.39 -1.46 15.26
C GLY A 254 -15.61 -0.41 16.07
N ASN A 255 -16.27 0.70 16.42
CA ASN A 255 -15.67 1.82 17.15
C ASN A 255 -16.60 2.27 18.30
N PRO A 256 -16.45 1.72 19.50
CA PRO A 256 -17.44 1.85 20.57
C PRO A 256 -17.73 3.33 20.90
N PRO A 257 -18.99 3.72 21.20
CA PRO A 257 -20.22 2.91 21.12
C PRO A 257 -20.77 2.75 19.68
N ASN A 258 -20.15 3.40 18.69
CA ASN A 258 -20.51 3.29 17.27
C ASN A 258 -20.00 1.96 16.66
N ARG A 259 -20.54 1.55 15.51
CA ARG A 259 -20.04 0.40 14.74
C ARG A 259 -19.24 0.79 13.50
N SER A 260 -19.32 2.04 13.07
CA SER A 260 -18.58 2.58 11.92
C SER A 260 -17.11 2.89 12.26
N TRP A 261 -16.24 3.00 11.25
CA TRP A 261 -14.83 3.39 11.44
C TRP A 261 -14.00 2.45 12.34
N GLY A 262 -14.37 1.16 12.42
CA GLY A 262 -13.66 0.16 13.23
C GLY A 262 -12.14 0.03 12.98
N PRO A 263 -11.65 0.10 11.72
CA PRO A 263 -10.21 0.08 11.44
C PRO A 263 -9.43 1.19 12.16
N TRP A 264 -10.02 2.38 12.31
CA TRP A 264 -9.43 3.49 13.05
C TRP A 264 -9.39 3.25 14.56
N HIS A 265 -10.37 2.52 15.09
CA HIS A 265 -10.37 2.10 16.49
C HIS A 265 -9.31 1.04 16.75
N LEU A 266 -9.18 0.03 15.88
CA LEU A 266 -8.14 -1.00 15.98
C LEU A 266 -6.74 -0.38 15.97
N TRP A 267 -6.43 0.48 14.99
CA TRP A 267 -5.15 1.21 15.01
C TRP A 267 -5.02 2.12 16.25
N GLY A 268 -6.13 2.63 16.76
CA GLY A 268 -6.20 3.31 18.06
C GLY A 268 -5.73 2.44 19.24
N LEU A 269 -6.12 1.17 19.31
CA LEU A 269 -5.67 0.23 20.35
C LEU A 269 -4.15 0.01 20.28
N GLU A 270 -3.60 -0.18 19.06
CA GLU A 270 -2.15 -0.29 18.86
C GLU A 270 -1.42 0.95 19.37
N ARG A 271 -1.90 2.15 19.04
CA ARG A 271 -1.32 3.40 19.52
C ARG A 271 -1.37 3.52 21.04
N VAL A 272 -2.50 3.21 21.66
CA VAL A 272 -2.63 3.29 23.12
C VAL A 272 -1.63 2.34 23.79
N GLY A 273 -1.55 1.09 23.32
CA GLY A 273 -0.57 0.11 23.79
C GLY A 273 0.88 0.61 23.65
N ALA A 274 1.22 1.17 22.48
CA ALA A 274 2.56 1.66 22.18
C ALA A 274 2.94 2.92 22.97
N TYR A 275 2.08 3.95 23.01
CA TYR A 275 2.39 5.23 23.64
C TYR A 275 2.30 5.19 25.17
N LEU A 276 1.44 4.33 25.74
CA LEU A 276 1.41 4.13 27.20
C LEU A 276 2.41 3.07 27.67
N ASN A 277 3.07 2.36 26.74
CA ASN A 277 3.96 1.24 27.03
C ASN A 277 3.30 0.18 27.94
N ILE A 278 2.09 -0.24 27.56
CA ILE A 278 1.29 -1.24 28.27
C ILE A 278 1.10 -2.48 27.39
N GLU A 279 1.06 -3.66 28.00
CA GLU A 279 0.79 -4.93 27.31
C GLU A 279 -0.71 -5.30 27.33
N LYS A 280 -1.48 -4.67 28.22
CA LYS A 280 -2.90 -4.92 28.40
C LYS A 280 -3.73 -3.66 28.36
N ILE A 281 -4.89 -3.74 27.71
CA ILE A 281 -5.96 -2.75 27.82
C ILE A 281 -7.09 -3.46 28.55
N GLY A 282 -7.32 -3.09 29.81
CA GLY A 282 -8.13 -3.90 30.71
C GLY A 282 -7.48 -5.25 31.00
N ASN A 283 -8.25 -6.33 30.85
CA ASN A 283 -7.75 -7.70 31.02
C ASN A 283 -7.28 -8.34 29.70
N VAL A 284 -7.31 -7.60 28.60
CA VAL A 284 -7.01 -8.11 27.25
C VAL A 284 -5.54 -7.86 26.91
N GLU A 285 -4.83 -8.90 26.47
CA GLU A 285 -3.50 -8.79 25.86
C GLU A 285 -3.65 -8.18 24.46
N TRP A 286 -3.73 -6.84 24.39
CA TRP A 286 -4.25 -6.12 23.23
C TRP A 286 -3.58 -6.54 21.92
N TYR A 287 -2.27 -6.77 21.92
CA TYR A 287 -1.54 -7.14 20.70
C TYR A 287 -1.79 -8.59 20.31
N LYS A 288 -1.63 -9.52 21.25
CA LYS A 288 -1.79 -10.95 21.01
C LYS A 288 -3.21 -11.26 20.55
N GLU A 289 -4.20 -10.80 21.31
CA GLU A 289 -5.61 -11.06 21.01
C GLU A 289 -6.09 -10.29 19.78
N GLY A 290 -5.65 -9.04 19.62
CA GLY A 290 -5.97 -8.23 18.44
C GLY A 290 -5.37 -8.83 17.17
N ALA A 291 -4.12 -9.27 17.20
CA ALA A 291 -3.48 -9.92 16.07
C ALA A 291 -4.21 -11.22 15.69
N SER A 292 -4.50 -12.09 16.67
CA SER A 292 -5.30 -13.31 16.43
C SER A 292 -6.67 -13.01 15.82
N TYR A 293 -7.34 -11.94 16.28
CA TYR A 293 -8.59 -11.50 15.68
C TYR A 293 -8.40 -11.10 14.21
N LEU A 294 -7.37 -10.32 13.87
CA LEU A 294 -7.11 -9.90 12.49
C LEU A 294 -6.73 -11.09 11.59
N LEU A 295 -5.92 -12.02 12.07
CA LEU A 295 -5.56 -13.26 11.34
C LEU A 295 -6.83 -14.02 10.91
N GLY A 296 -7.80 -14.17 11.83
CA GLY A 296 -9.07 -14.83 11.54
C GLY A 296 -10.03 -14.03 10.62
N LYS A 297 -9.69 -12.80 10.24
CA LYS A 297 -10.50 -11.94 9.36
C LYS A 297 -9.86 -11.68 8.00
N GLN A 298 -8.57 -11.98 7.83
CA GLN A 298 -7.87 -11.77 6.58
C GLN A 298 -8.45 -12.65 5.46
N LYS A 299 -8.53 -12.08 4.26
CA LYS A 299 -8.95 -12.77 3.03
C LYS A 299 -7.77 -13.51 2.40
N LYS A 300 -8.04 -14.49 1.54
CA LYS A 300 -7.01 -15.38 0.96
C LYS A 300 -5.91 -14.61 0.24
N LYS A 301 -6.25 -13.52 -0.45
CA LYS A 301 -5.26 -12.65 -1.12
C LYS A 301 -4.90 -11.42 -0.30
N GLY A 302 -4.93 -11.52 1.03
CA GLY A 302 -4.27 -10.58 1.93
C GLY A 302 -5.06 -9.36 2.41
N SER A 303 -6.18 -9.01 1.77
CA SER A 303 -7.00 -7.86 2.19
C SER A 303 -7.85 -8.16 3.43
N TRP A 304 -8.35 -7.11 4.11
CA TRP A 304 -9.33 -7.21 5.21
C TRP A 304 -10.73 -6.71 4.83
N SER A 305 -11.12 -6.82 3.56
CA SER A 305 -12.45 -6.35 3.12
C SER A 305 -13.13 -7.34 2.18
N TYR A 306 -12.51 -7.65 1.04
CA TYR A 306 -13.06 -8.56 0.03
C TYR A 306 -11.96 -9.39 -0.62
N GLU A 307 -12.32 -10.43 -1.37
CA GLU A 307 -11.36 -11.20 -2.16
C GLU A 307 -11.02 -10.48 -3.49
N PRO A 308 -9.76 -10.09 -3.73
CA PRO A 308 -9.33 -9.49 -5.00
C PRO A 308 -9.68 -10.39 -6.19
N GLY A 309 -10.43 -9.86 -7.15
CA GLY A 309 -10.91 -10.61 -8.33
C GLY A 309 -12.43 -10.85 -8.35
N GLU A 310 -13.16 -10.48 -7.29
CA GLU A 310 -14.62 -10.35 -7.38
C GLU A 310 -14.99 -9.26 -8.42
N ILE A 311 -15.75 -9.66 -9.44
CA ILE A 311 -16.25 -8.77 -10.50
C ILE A 311 -17.38 -7.91 -9.92
N GLY A 312 -17.39 -6.60 -10.21
CA GLY A 312 -18.50 -5.70 -9.87
C GLY A 312 -18.32 -4.83 -8.62
N LEU A 313 -17.11 -4.75 -8.06
CA LEU A 313 -16.84 -3.83 -6.95
C LEU A 313 -16.93 -2.37 -7.40
N THR A 314 -17.64 -1.57 -6.61
CA THR A 314 -17.66 -0.11 -6.77
C THR A 314 -16.31 0.50 -6.40
N PHE A 315 -16.04 1.69 -6.94
CA PHE A 315 -14.85 2.47 -6.60
C PHE A 315 -14.68 2.72 -5.09
N SER A 316 -15.78 2.93 -4.38
CA SER A 316 -15.78 3.11 -2.92
C SER A 316 -15.32 1.85 -2.19
N GLN A 317 -15.85 0.68 -2.58
CA GLN A 317 -15.48 -0.59 -1.96
C GLN A 317 -14.00 -0.89 -2.15
N GLN A 318 -13.44 -0.58 -3.34
CA GLN A 318 -12.00 -0.71 -3.58
C GLN A 318 -11.19 0.21 -2.67
N GLY A 319 -11.58 1.48 -2.56
CA GLY A 319 -10.90 2.42 -1.68
C GLY A 319 -10.98 2.04 -0.21
N ASP A 320 -12.08 1.42 0.22
CA ASP A 320 -12.22 0.89 1.58
C ASP A 320 -11.26 -0.29 1.82
N ALA A 321 -11.02 -1.15 0.84
CA ALA A 321 -10.08 -2.26 1.02
C ALA A 321 -8.63 -1.80 1.14
N GLU A 322 -8.21 -0.81 0.34
CA GLU A 322 -6.89 -0.17 0.47
C GLU A 322 -6.74 0.44 1.87
N LEU A 323 -7.70 1.27 2.31
CA LEU A 323 -7.69 1.91 3.63
C LEU A 323 -7.69 0.89 4.76
N ASN A 324 -8.58 -0.11 4.70
CA ASN A 324 -8.71 -1.12 5.74
C ASN A 324 -7.42 -1.92 5.86
N THR A 325 -6.86 -2.39 4.75
CA THR A 325 -5.60 -3.14 4.76
C THR A 325 -4.46 -2.30 5.34
N CYS A 326 -4.38 -1.01 4.99
CA CYS A 326 -3.42 -0.09 5.59
C CYS A 326 -3.53 -0.05 7.12
N MET A 327 -4.73 0.12 7.68
CA MET A 327 -4.95 0.19 9.13
C MET A 327 -4.59 -1.12 9.85
N HIS A 328 -4.89 -2.26 9.22
CA HIS A 328 -4.58 -3.58 9.77
C HIS A 328 -3.06 -3.84 9.75
N LEU A 329 -2.36 -3.44 8.69
CA LEU A 329 -0.89 -3.50 8.64
C LEU A 329 -0.25 -2.63 9.72
N LEU A 330 -0.78 -1.42 9.97
CA LEU A 330 -0.27 -0.56 11.05
C LEU A 330 -0.41 -1.23 12.42
N PHE A 331 -1.52 -1.95 12.65
CA PHE A 331 -1.73 -2.74 13.87
C PHE A 331 -0.74 -3.90 13.98
N LEU A 332 -0.72 -4.78 12.97
CA LEU A 332 0.08 -6.03 12.99
C LEU A 332 1.58 -5.75 13.13
N ASN A 333 2.06 -4.67 12.50
CA ASN A 333 3.47 -4.26 12.53
C ASN A 333 3.81 -3.34 13.72
N ARG A 334 2.84 -3.04 14.59
CA ARG A 334 3.01 -2.14 15.74
C ARG A 334 3.67 -0.81 15.34
N ALA A 335 3.11 -0.17 14.30
CA ALA A 335 3.72 0.97 13.62
C ALA A 335 4.08 2.17 14.52
N SER A 336 3.40 2.29 15.67
CA SER A 336 3.59 3.37 16.65
C SER A 336 4.60 3.02 17.74
N SER A 337 5.04 1.77 17.83
CA SER A 337 6.03 1.33 18.81
C SER A 337 7.42 1.93 18.52
N ARG A 338 8.09 2.38 19.58
CA ARG A 338 9.45 2.97 19.51
C ARG A 338 10.54 1.93 19.36
N ASN A 339 10.29 0.74 19.89
CA ASN A 339 11.11 -0.42 19.66
C ASN A 339 10.63 -1.04 18.35
N VAL A 340 11.54 -1.17 17.37
CA VAL A 340 11.26 -1.82 16.10
C VAL A 340 10.96 -3.29 16.40
N THR A 341 9.68 -3.63 16.57
CA THR A 341 9.22 -5.02 16.73
C THR A 341 8.78 -5.62 15.41
N GLY A 342 8.69 -4.82 14.34
CA GLY A 342 8.56 -5.34 12.99
C GLY A 342 9.87 -6.04 12.63
N GLY A 343 9.89 -7.37 12.73
CA GLY A 343 10.98 -8.14 12.13
C GLY A 343 11.13 -7.73 10.67
N LYS A 344 12.35 -7.82 10.13
CA LYS A 344 12.52 -7.75 8.66
C LYS A 344 11.50 -8.70 8.05
N LEU A 345 10.84 -8.29 6.96
CA LEU A 345 10.11 -9.25 6.15
C LEU A 345 11.05 -10.43 5.92
N PRO A 346 10.60 -11.67 6.16
CA PRO A 346 11.47 -12.82 5.97
C PRO A 346 12.05 -12.72 4.56
N PRO A 347 13.38 -12.91 4.38
CA PRO A 347 13.93 -12.92 3.04
C PRO A 347 13.13 -13.92 2.22
N VAL A 348 12.66 -13.50 1.04
CA VAL A 348 11.89 -14.39 0.20
C VAL A 348 12.81 -15.55 -0.17
N GLY A 349 12.49 -16.71 0.38
CA GLY A 349 13.28 -17.92 0.27
C GLY A 349 12.52 -18.88 -0.62
N TYR A 350 13.11 -19.22 -1.74
CA TYR A 350 12.57 -20.18 -2.70
C TYR A 350 13.36 -21.48 -2.58
N SER A 351 12.68 -22.61 -2.69
CA SER A 351 13.33 -23.93 -2.73
C SER A 351 12.52 -24.86 -3.62
N THR A 352 13.22 -25.66 -4.43
CA THR A 352 12.61 -26.88 -4.98
C THR A 352 12.36 -27.89 -3.85
N PRO A 353 11.52 -28.93 -4.07
CA PRO A 353 11.28 -29.97 -3.07
C PRO A 353 12.58 -30.56 -2.52
N SER A 354 12.68 -30.68 -1.19
CA SER A 354 13.93 -31.08 -0.53
C SER A 354 14.32 -32.55 -0.71
N GLY A 355 13.46 -33.37 -1.32
CA GLY A 355 13.73 -34.78 -1.62
C GLY A 355 14.28 -35.02 -3.04
N GLU A 356 14.57 -33.96 -3.79
CA GLU A 356 15.13 -34.05 -5.14
C GLU A 356 16.65 -34.20 -5.11
N GLU A 357 17.20 -34.84 -6.15
CA GLU A 357 18.63 -35.06 -6.32
C GLU A 357 19.41 -33.73 -6.44
N VAL A 358 18.80 -32.73 -7.11
CA VAL A 358 19.31 -31.36 -7.19
C VAL A 358 18.32 -30.41 -6.55
N VAL A 359 18.57 -30.02 -5.30
CA VAL A 359 17.77 -29.02 -4.60
C VAL A 359 18.30 -27.62 -4.92
N LEU A 360 17.53 -26.84 -5.67
CA LEU A 360 17.84 -25.45 -6.00
C LEU A 360 17.17 -24.52 -4.99
N ARG A 361 17.92 -23.54 -4.50
CA ARG A 361 17.44 -22.51 -3.58
C ARG A 361 17.76 -21.13 -4.12
N ALA A 362 16.90 -20.17 -3.79
CA ALA A 362 17.14 -18.77 -4.07
C ALA A 362 16.69 -17.88 -2.91
N ALA A 363 17.39 -16.77 -2.69
CA ALA A 363 17.05 -15.79 -1.69
C ALA A 363 17.43 -14.37 -2.10
N GLY A 364 16.61 -13.40 -1.68
CA GLY A 364 16.72 -12.00 -2.08
C GLY A 364 15.84 -11.70 -3.29
N ASP A 365 16.08 -10.56 -3.93
CA ASP A 365 15.25 -10.05 -5.03
C ASP A 365 16.08 -9.78 -6.29
N THR A 366 16.81 -8.66 -6.33
CA THR A 366 17.78 -8.36 -7.39
C THR A 366 18.90 -7.48 -6.83
N PRO A 367 20.18 -7.93 -6.87
CA PRO A 367 20.62 -9.25 -7.29
C PRO A 367 20.21 -10.37 -6.30
N MET A 368 19.62 -11.45 -6.83
CA MET A 368 19.21 -12.66 -6.12
C MET A 368 20.40 -13.60 -5.95
N THR A 369 20.52 -14.22 -4.77
CA THR A 369 21.50 -15.30 -4.57
C THR A 369 20.82 -16.63 -4.86
N ILE A 370 21.41 -17.43 -5.73
CA ILE A 370 20.89 -18.73 -6.19
C ILE A 370 21.96 -19.77 -5.90
N TRP A 371 21.61 -20.89 -5.28
CA TRP A 371 22.58 -21.92 -4.94
C TRP A 371 21.98 -23.32 -4.92
N VAL A 372 22.84 -24.30 -5.10
CA VAL A 372 22.50 -25.72 -4.95
C VAL A 372 22.72 -26.13 -3.50
N SER A 373 21.74 -26.83 -2.91
CA SER A 373 21.86 -27.43 -1.58
C SER A 373 21.75 -28.95 -1.67
N SER A 374 22.75 -29.61 -2.24
CA SER A 374 22.90 -31.06 -2.23
C SER A 374 24.09 -31.43 -1.34
N SER A 375 23.90 -32.38 -0.42
CA SER A 375 24.94 -32.77 0.54
C SER A 375 26.01 -33.70 -0.05
N ASP A 376 25.71 -34.40 -1.14
CA ASP A 376 26.47 -35.59 -1.57
C ASP A 376 26.79 -35.64 -3.08
N LEU A 377 26.63 -34.53 -3.83
CA LEU A 377 26.90 -34.51 -5.27
C LEU A 377 28.37 -34.14 -5.58
N GLU A 378 29.11 -35.06 -6.21
CA GLU A 378 30.41 -34.77 -6.84
C GLU A 378 30.20 -34.03 -8.17
N ALA A 379 29.94 -32.73 -8.05
CA ALA A 379 29.67 -31.84 -9.17
C ALA A 379 30.97 -31.28 -9.78
N LYS A 380 31.09 -31.32 -11.11
CA LYS A 380 32.19 -30.71 -11.88
C LYS A 380 31.87 -29.28 -12.29
N GLU A 381 30.63 -29.03 -12.65
CA GLU A 381 30.13 -27.73 -13.11
C GLU A 381 28.63 -27.60 -12.83
N ALA A 382 28.20 -26.42 -12.41
CA ALA A 382 26.80 -26.04 -12.33
C ALA A 382 26.52 -24.91 -13.32
N ARG A 383 25.46 -25.07 -14.10
CA ARG A 383 24.93 -24.06 -15.00
C ARG A 383 23.55 -23.64 -14.54
N PHE A 384 23.43 -22.36 -14.22
CA PHE A 384 22.19 -21.76 -13.75
C PHE A 384 21.47 -21.09 -14.90
N PHE A 385 20.17 -21.32 -15.01
CA PHE A 385 19.34 -20.72 -16.04
C PHE A 385 18.16 -19.99 -15.44
N ALA A 386 17.73 -18.92 -16.11
CA ALA A 386 16.50 -18.21 -15.80
C ALA A 386 15.67 -18.01 -17.08
N ARG A 387 14.36 -17.91 -16.91
CA ARG A 387 13.46 -17.40 -17.94
C ARG A 387 12.30 -16.65 -17.30
N GLU A 388 11.71 -15.73 -18.03
CA GLU A 388 10.41 -15.18 -17.64
C GLU A 388 9.34 -16.27 -17.74
N MET A 389 8.43 -16.31 -16.76
CA MET A 389 7.38 -17.32 -16.72
C MET A 389 6.46 -17.18 -17.95
N GLY A 390 6.36 -18.24 -18.74
CA GLY A 390 5.64 -18.25 -20.03
C GLY A 390 6.51 -18.07 -21.27
N SER A 391 7.79 -17.68 -21.11
CA SER A 391 8.76 -17.69 -22.20
C SER A 391 9.23 -19.11 -22.52
N GLU A 392 9.47 -19.40 -23.80
CA GLU A 392 10.11 -20.66 -24.22
C GLU A 392 11.64 -20.60 -24.09
N GLU A 393 12.22 -19.41 -24.14
CA GLU A 393 13.67 -19.21 -24.16
C GLU A 393 14.28 -19.22 -22.75
N TRP A 394 15.33 -20.02 -22.56
CA TRP A 394 16.13 -20.07 -21.34
C TRP A 394 17.42 -19.28 -21.52
N GLU A 395 17.68 -18.35 -20.61
CA GLU A 395 18.94 -17.62 -20.52
C GLU A 395 19.89 -18.35 -19.57
N LEU A 396 21.13 -18.60 -20.01
CA LEU A 396 22.20 -19.06 -19.13
C LEU A 396 22.71 -17.85 -18.33
N ILE A 397 22.46 -17.84 -17.03
CA ILE A 397 22.75 -16.70 -16.16
C ILE A 397 24.08 -16.82 -15.43
N ALA A 398 24.61 -18.04 -15.25
CA ALA A 398 25.91 -18.28 -14.65
C ALA A 398 26.42 -19.71 -14.88
N GLU A 399 27.74 -19.86 -14.82
CA GLU A 399 28.45 -21.13 -14.73
C GLU A 399 29.35 -21.09 -13.48
N ASP A 400 29.31 -22.12 -12.64
CA ASP A 400 30.18 -22.28 -11.47
C ASP A 400 30.91 -23.62 -11.55
N LYS A 401 32.25 -23.56 -11.54
CA LYS A 401 33.15 -24.72 -11.66
C LYS A 401 33.88 -25.03 -10.35
N ASP A 402 33.61 -24.27 -9.29
CA ASP A 402 34.30 -24.41 -8.01
C ASP A 402 33.53 -25.38 -7.10
N SER A 403 33.87 -26.66 -7.15
CA SER A 403 33.24 -27.72 -6.34
C SER A 403 33.58 -27.64 -4.84
N ASN A 404 34.55 -26.80 -4.44
CA ASN A 404 35.01 -26.70 -3.05
C ASN A 404 34.20 -25.71 -2.19
N ARG A 405 33.44 -24.82 -2.82
CA ARG A 405 32.48 -23.91 -2.17
C ARG A 405 31.11 -24.21 -2.78
N GLY A 406 30.07 -24.35 -1.96
CA GLY A 406 28.73 -24.71 -2.47
C GLY A 406 28.34 -23.90 -3.72
N MET A 407 27.96 -24.61 -4.79
CA MET A 407 27.75 -24.02 -6.12
C MET A 407 26.67 -22.95 -6.07
N SER A 408 27.06 -21.72 -6.42
CA SER A 408 26.18 -20.57 -6.25
C SER A 408 26.47 -19.44 -7.23
N THR A 409 25.46 -18.61 -7.47
CA THR A 409 25.58 -17.39 -8.26
C THR A 409 24.77 -16.26 -7.65
N ARG A 410 25.09 -15.04 -8.07
CA ARG A 410 24.32 -13.84 -7.75
C ARG A 410 23.89 -13.17 -9.06
N TYR A 411 22.59 -13.13 -9.33
CA TYR A 411 22.05 -12.65 -10.60
C TYR A 411 21.16 -11.42 -10.42
N SER A 412 21.43 -10.38 -11.21
CA SER A 412 20.59 -9.18 -11.31
C SER A 412 19.61 -9.33 -12.46
N PHE A 413 18.33 -9.50 -12.14
CA PHE A 413 17.29 -9.60 -13.15
C PHE A 413 17.10 -8.27 -13.89
N PRO A 414 16.83 -8.31 -15.20
CA PRO A 414 16.66 -7.11 -16.02
C PRO A 414 15.31 -6.42 -15.80
N LYS A 415 14.31 -7.11 -15.24
CA LYS A 415 12.97 -6.57 -14.95
C LYS A 415 12.28 -7.33 -13.81
N SER A 416 11.36 -6.64 -13.14
CA SER A 416 10.44 -7.24 -12.17
C SER A 416 9.42 -8.11 -12.88
N GLY A 417 8.97 -9.18 -12.21
CA GLY A 417 8.05 -10.15 -12.78
C GLY A 417 8.20 -11.53 -12.16
N ASN A 418 7.47 -12.51 -12.72
CA ASN A 418 7.61 -13.91 -12.34
C ASN A 418 8.61 -14.59 -13.26
N TRP A 419 9.57 -15.28 -12.66
CA TRP A 419 10.64 -15.98 -13.35
C TRP A 419 10.64 -17.45 -12.93
N GLU A 420 11.22 -18.29 -13.77
CA GLU A 420 11.52 -19.68 -13.43
C GLU A 420 13.03 -19.86 -13.50
N LEU A 421 13.58 -20.49 -12.46
CA LEU A 421 14.98 -20.86 -12.39
C LEU A 421 15.13 -22.37 -12.53
N ARG A 422 16.27 -22.80 -13.07
CA ARG A 422 16.72 -24.19 -13.01
C ARG A 422 18.24 -24.24 -12.94
N CYS A 423 18.75 -25.36 -12.45
CA CYS A 423 20.17 -25.66 -12.48
C CYS A 423 20.40 -26.98 -13.22
N GLU A 424 21.47 -27.03 -14.00
CA GLU A 424 22.03 -28.26 -14.53
C GLU A 424 23.39 -28.51 -13.87
N ILE A 425 23.60 -29.70 -13.34
CA ILE A 425 24.85 -30.10 -12.67
C ILE A 425 25.50 -31.21 -13.47
N GLU A 426 26.73 -30.99 -13.90
CA GLU A 426 27.55 -32.02 -14.53
C GLU A 426 28.24 -32.87 -13.47
N THR A 427 28.04 -34.18 -13.53
CA THR A 427 28.65 -35.18 -12.64
C THR A 427 29.34 -36.26 -13.46
N GLU A 428 30.06 -37.20 -12.82
CA GLU A 428 30.61 -38.36 -13.53
C GLU A 428 29.53 -39.26 -14.16
N GLY A 429 28.34 -39.30 -13.56
CA GLY A 429 27.20 -40.08 -14.04
C GLY A 429 26.37 -39.41 -15.14
N GLY A 430 26.72 -38.18 -15.54
CA GLY A 430 25.99 -37.38 -16.51
C GLY A 430 25.45 -36.07 -15.94
N VAL A 431 24.53 -35.43 -16.68
CA VAL A 431 23.94 -34.13 -16.30
C VAL A 431 22.65 -34.35 -15.53
N LEU A 432 22.62 -33.87 -14.29
CA LEU A 432 21.45 -33.81 -13.44
C LEU A 432 20.75 -32.45 -13.59
N LYS A 433 19.43 -32.42 -13.52
CA LYS A 433 18.64 -31.17 -13.62
C LYS A 433 17.77 -31.00 -12.38
N SER A 434 17.71 -29.79 -11.85
CA SER A 434 16.73 -29.43 -10.82
C SER A 434 15.31 -29.38 -11.42
N SER A 435 14.31 -29.51 -10.55
CA SER A 435 12.97 -29.01 -10.88
C SER A 435 12.98 -27.51 -11.14
N LEU A 436 11.90 -27.02 -11.76
CA LEU A 436 11.69 -25.59 -11.98
C LEU A 436 11.40 -24.91 -10.64
N LEU A 437 12.13 -23.83 -10.37
CA LEU A 437 11.96 -23.00 -9.19
C LEU A 437 11.29 -21.68 -9.58
N PRO A 438 9.98 -21.50 -9.35
CA PRO A 438 9.33 -20.23 -9.60
C PRO A 438 9.80 -19.19 -8.56
N VAL A 439 10.19 -18.01 -9.04
CA VAL A 439 10.59 -16.86 -8.22
C VAL A 439 9.88 -15.59 -8.68
N THR A 440 9.75 -14.62 -7.78
CA THR A 440 9.18 -13.30 -8.09
C THR A 440 10.24 -12.25 -7.82
N VAL A 441 10.40 -11.32 -8.75
CA VAL A 441 11.32 -10.18 -8.67
C VAL A 441 10.49 -8.91 -8.64
N GLU A 442 10.72 -8.06 -7.64
CA GLU A 442 9.92 -6.87 -7.36
C GLU A 442 10.72 -5.57 -7.39
N MET A 443 12.04 -5.61 -7.15
CA MET A 443 12.87 -4.42 -6.91
C MET A 443 13.49 -3.78 -8.16
N VAL A 444 13.14 -4.22 -9.38
CA VAL A 444 13.56 -3.55 -10.62
C VAL A 444 12.56 -2.46 -11.00
N MET A 445 13.03 -1.22 -11.12
CA MET A 445 12.22 -0.14 -11.71
C MET A 445 12.20 -0.32 -13.22
N ALA A 446 11.00 -0.39 -13.81
CA ALA A 446 10.85 -0.40 -15.26
C ALA A 446 11.43 0.88 -15.88
N GLU A 447 12.09 0.74 -17.04
CA GLU A 447 12.69 1.86 -17.76
C GLU A 447 11.62 2.91 -18.10
N GLY A 448 11.91 4.19 -17.85
CA GLY A 448 10.98 5.29 -18.15
C GLY A 448 9.79 5.43 -17.18
N ALA A 449 9.68 4.60 -16.14
CA ALA A 449 8.51 4.59 -15.26
C ALA A 449 8.28 5.91 -14.52
N LEU A 450 9.36 6.54 -14.01
CA LEU A 450 9.26 7.81 -13.29
C LEU A 450 9.02 8.98 -14.25
N GLU A 451 9.69 8.97 -15.40
CA GLU A 451 9.53 9.94 -16.48
C GLU A 451 8.09 9.97 -16.97
N SER A 452 7.50 8.79 -17.19
CA SER A 452 6.10 8.61 -17.56
C SER A 452 5.16 9.28 -16.55
N ILE A 453 5.40 9.14 -15.24
CA ILE A 453 4.61 9.81 -14.19
C ILE A 453 4.78 11.33 -14.23
N GLN A 454 6.00 11.81 -14.47
CA GLN A 454 6.32 13.23 -14.58
C GLN A 454 5.69 13.91 -15.80
N GLU A 455 5.49 13.16 -16.88
CA GLU A 455 4.90 13.69 -18.11
C GLU A 455 3.39 13.95 -18.00
N ALA A 456 2.69 13.35 -17.03
CA ALA A 456 1.23 13.51 -16.88
C ALA A 456 0.79 14.98 -16.75
N LYS A 457 1.64 15.84 -16.17
CA LYS A 457 1.39 17.29 -16.03
C LYS A 457 1.30 18.05 -17.37
N PHE A 458 1.77 17.45 -18.46
CA PHE A 458 1.71 18.04 -19.79
C PHE A 458 0.40 17.72 -20.52
N ASN A 459 -0.48 16.90 -19.94
CA ASN A 459 -1.78 16.62 -20.54
C ASN A 459 -2.60 17.91 -20.67
N LEU A 460 -2.98 18.25 -21.90
CA LEU A 460 -3.71 19.47 -22.24
C LEU A 460 -5.22 19.33 -22.03
N PHE A 461 -5.78 18.12 -22.14
CA PHE A 461 -7.23 17.89 -22.07
C PHE A 461 -7.92 18.39 -20.80
N PRO A 462 -7.34 18.28 -19.58
CA PRO A 462 -8.00 18.70 -18.34
C PRO A 462 -8.46 20.16 -18.37
N SER A 463 -7.67 21.04 -19.00
CA SER A 463 -7.93 22.48 -19.08
C SER A 463 -8.96 22.89 -20.14
N LEU A 464 -9.33 21.98 -21.04
CA LEU A 464 -10.14 22.29 -22.21
C LEU A 464 -11.65 22.09 -21.96
N GLN A 465 -12.45 23.01 -22.50
CA GLN A 465 -13.89 22.85 -22.65
C GLN A 465 -14.17 21.81 -23.74
N LYS A 466 -14.81 20.71 -23.34
CA LYS A 466 -14.96 19.50 -24.16
C LYS A 466 -16.31 18.82 -23.95
N ILE A 467 -16.77 18.14 -24.99
CA ILE A 467 -17.90 17.20 -24.97
C ILE A 467 -17.32 15.84 -25.35
N ILE A 468 -17.61 14.82 -24.56
CA ILE A 468 -17.10 13.48 -24.78
C ILE A 468 -18.30 12.53 -24.93
N THR A 469 -18.25 11.71 -25.97
CA THR A 469 -19.28 10.72 -26.31
C THR A 469 -18.61 9.38 -26.63
N ALA A 470 -19.34 8.27 -26.50
CA ALA A 470 -18.87 6.95 -26.89
C ALA A 470 -19.99 6.14 -27.51
N SER A 471 -19.63 5.06 -28.21
CA SER A 471 -20.58 4.07 -28.76
C SER A 471 -21.48 3.49 -27.68
N SER A 472 -20.88 3.09 -26.56
CA SER A 472 -21.57 2.50 -25.43
C SER A 472 -20.73 2.66 -24.15
N SER A 473 -21.34 2.36 -23.00
CA SER A 473 -20.62 2.30 -21.71
C SER A 473 -21.33 1.33 -20.78
N VAL A 474 -20.56 0.55 -20.00
CA VAL A 474 -21.12 -0.14 -18.83
C VAL A 474 -21.48 0.88 -17.75
N LYS A 475 -22.45 0.53 -16.90
CA LYS A 475 -22.91 1.41 -15.82
C LYS A 475 -21.74 1.82 -14.93
N GLY A 476 -21.53 3.13 -14.77
CA GLY A 476 -20.45 3.70 -13.96
C GLY A 476 -19.10 3.86 -14.67
N SER A 477 -18.97 3.43 -15.93
CA SER A 477 -17.72 3.54 -16.72
C SER A 477 -17.90 4.42 -17.97
N GLY A 478 -18.45 5.62 -17.78
CA GLY A 478 -18.76 6.54 -18.86
C GLY A 478 -17.53 7.14 -19.54
N PRO A 479 -17.69 7.78 -20.72
CA PRO A 479 -16.57 8.22 -21.56
C PRO A 479 -15.72 9.33 -20.92
N ASN A 480 -16.28 10.15 -20.04
CA ASN A 480 -15.53 11.21 -19.36
C ASN A 480 -14.37 10.68 -18.49
N LEU A 481 -14.45 9.42 -18.06
CA LEU A 481 -13.44 8.80 -17.20
C LEU A 481 -12.12 8.50 -17.92
N ALA A 482 -12.11 8.50 -19.26
CA ALA A 482 -10.86 8.38 -20.02
C ALA A 482 -10.10 9.72 -20.14
N PHE A 483 -10.59 10.78 -19.51
CA PHE A 483 -10.03 12.15 -19.58
C PHE A 483 -10.04 12.84 -18.21
N ASP A 484 -10.16 12.08 -17.13
CA ASP A 484 -10.25 12.62 -15.76
C ASP A 484 -8.90 12.62 -15.02
N GLN A 485 -7.82 12.13 -15.66
CA GLN A 485 -6.47 11.96 -15.10
C GLN A 485 -6.39 10.95 -13.95
N LEU A 486 -7.35 10.02 -13.84
CA LEU A 486 -7.37 8.99 -12.82
C LEU A 486 -7.31 7.61 -13.46
N LEU A 487 -6.12 6.99 -13.48
CA LEU A 487 -5.90 5.64 -14.02
C LEU A 487 -6.75 4.53 -13.36
N SER A 488 -7.34 4.84 -12.22
CA SER A 488 -8.22 3.97 -11.46
C SER A 488 -9.63 3.83 -12.01
N LYS A 489 -10.02 4.76 -12.87
CA LYS A 489 -11.30 4.79 -13.54
C LYS A 489 -11.03 4.64 -15.02
N SER A 490 -12.05 4.23 -15.75
CA SER A 490 -11.91 4.00 -17.18
C SER A 490 -13.24 4.17 -17.86
N TRP A 491 -13.20 4.62 -19.11
CA TRP A 491 -14.28 4.30 -20.02
C TRP A 491 -14.19 2.81 -20.36
N ILE A 492 -15.32 2.10 -20.27
CA ILE A 492 -15.42 0.69 -20.63
C ILE A 492 -16.71 0.53 -21.45
N SER A 493 -16.59 0.05 -22.69
CA SER A 493 -17.75 -0.21 -23.56
C SER A 493 -18.59 -1.38 -23.03
N LYS A 494 -19.83 -1.50 -23.50
CA LYS A 494 -20.64 -2.68 -23.15
C LYS A 494 -20.05 -3.93 -23.82
N PRO A 495 -20.20 -5.12 -23.21
CA PRO A 495 -19.67 -6.36 -23.77
C PRO A 495 -20.20 -6.70 -25.16
N ASP A 496 -21.43 -6.33 -25.48
CA ASP A 496 -22.11 -6.58 -26.76
C ASP A 496 -21.81 -5.52 -27.84
N ASP A 497 -20.92 -4.55 -27.55
CA ASP A 497 -20.49 -3.55 -28.52
C ASP A 497 -19.41 -4.12 -29.46
N SER A 498 -19.78 -4.41 -30.70
CA SER A 498 -18.87 -4.95 -31.72
C SER A 498 -17.98 -3.89 -32.36
N GLU A 499 -18.27 -2.60 -32.18
CA GLU A 499 -17.50 -1.49 -32.77
C GLU A 499 -17.24 -0.35 -31.76
N PRO A 500 -16.55 -0.63 -30.64
CA PRO A 500 -16.41 0.35 -29.57
C PRO A 500 -15.56 1.55 -29.99
N TRP A 501 -16.08 2.74 -29.71
CA TRP A 501 -15.38 4.00 -29.96
C TRP A 501 -15.67 5.05 -28.88
N ILE A 502 -14.71 5.94 -28.69
CA ILE A 502 -14.82 7.15 -27.86
C ILE A 502 -14.42 8.37 -28.70
N GLU A 503 -15.15 9.47 -28.55
CA GLU A 503 -14.93 10.71 -29.30
C GLU A 503 -14.94 11.90 -28.34
N ILE A 504 -13.97 12.79 -28.52
CA ILE A 504 -13.90 14.09 -27.85
C ILE A 504 -14.02 15.22 -28.87
N LYS A 505 -14.92 16.16 -28.59
CA LYS A 505 -15.10 17.41 -29.33
C LYS A 505 -14.73 18.58 -28.44
N ILE A 506 -13.83 19.42 -28.92
CA ILE A 506 -13.26 20.53 -28.16
C ILE A 506 -13.79 21.83 -28.73
N ARG A 507 -14.13 22.77 -27.85
CA ARG A 507 -14.69 24.06 -28.25
C ARG A 507 -13.67 24.88 -29.06
N GLU A 508 -12.47 25.01 -28.53
CA GLU A 508 -11.36 25.76 -29.13
C GLU A 508 -10.29 24.81 -29.63
N LYS A 509 -9.81 25.04 -30.86
CA LYS A 509 -8.77 24.18 -31.44
C LYS A 509 -7.47 24.38 -30.68
N PHE A 510 -6.75 23.30 -30.42
CA PHE A 510 -5.45 23.34 -29.77
C PHE A 510 -4.42 22.52 -30.57
N LYS A 511 -3.13 22.70 -30.28
CA LYS A 511 -2.05 21.94 -30.93
C LYS A 511 -1.47 20.92 -29.96
N ALA A 512 -1.23 19.70 -30.44
CA ALA A 512 -0.52 18.66 -29.71
C ALA A 512 0.55 18.04 -30.61
N LYS A 513 1.70 17.68 -30.04
CA LYS A 513 2.78 16.95 -30.70
C LYS A 513 2.66 15.44 -30.53
N LYS A 514 2.02 14.99 -29.45
CA LYS A 514 1.78 13.56 -29.23
C LYS A 514 0.42 13.31 -28.56
N LEU A 515 -0.12 12.12 -28.83
CA LEU A 515 -1.28 11.56 -28.14
C LEU A 515 -0.85 10.29 -27.42
N LEU A 516 -1.31 10.09 -26.19
CA LEU A 516 -1.03 8.90 -25.41
C LEU A 516 -2.34 8.21 -25.03
N PHE A 517 -2.32 6.88 -25.03
CA PHE A 517 -3.47 6.05 -24.72
C PHE A 517 -3.08 4.99 -23.71
N THR A 518 -3.83 4.92 -22.60
CA THR A 518 -3.63 3.92 -21.56
C THR A 518 -4.83 3.00 -21.49
N SER A 519 -4.61 1.70 -21.61
CA SER A 519 -5.67 0.67 -21.51
C SER A 519 -6.36 0.68 -20.15
N SER A 520 -7.60 0.23 -20.09
CA SER A 520 -8.33 0.06 -18.83
C SER A 520 -7.79 -1.11 -17.99
N LEU A 521 -8.30 -1.26 -16.76
CA LEU A 521 -8.05 -2.43 -15.89
C LEU A 521 -6.57 -2.59 -15.47
N LEU A 522 -6.00 -1.50 -14.94
CA LEU A 522 -4.57 -1.32 -14.68
C LEU A 522 -4.06 -1.82 -13.32
N ARG A 523 -4.82 -2.67 -12.63
CA ARG A 523 -4.34 -3.33 -11.40
C ARG A 523 -3.79 -4.72 -11.71
N ALA A 524 -2.76 -5.17 -11.00
CA ALA A 524 -2.08 -6.43 -11.30
C ALA A 524 -3.04 -7.64 -11.32
N ARG A 525 -4.04 -7.66 -10.43
CA ARG A 525 -5.08 -8.71 -10.41
C ARG A 525 -5.94 -8.80 -11.68
N SER A 526 -5.92 -7.76 -12.50
CA SER A 526 -6.63 -7.65 -13.77
C SER A 526 -5.70 -7.89 -14.97
N SER A 527 -4.44 -8.30 -14.75
CA SER A 527 -3.44 -8.56 -15.80
C SER A 527 -3.96 -9.50 -16.89
N ASN A 528 -4.74 -10.51 -16.51
CA ASN A 528 -5.25 -11.56 -17.41
C ASN A 528 -6.56 -11.18 -18.11
N LEU A 529 -7.12 -9.99 -17.84
CA LEU A 529 -8.31 -9.52 -18.54
C LEU A 529 -7.91 -8.92 -19.88
N PRO A 530 -8.68 -9.17 -20.96
CA PRO A 530 -8.21 -8.79 -22.28
C PRO A 530 -8.18 -7.27 -22.50
N ARG A 531 -7.15 -6.79 -23.21
CA ARG A 531 -6.90 -5.37 -23.50
C ARG A 531 -6.98 -5.02 -24.98
N PRO A 532 -7.18 -3.74 -25.33
CA PRO A 532 -6.96 -3.25 -26.68
C PRO A 532 -5.57 -3.61 -27.20
N ARG A 533 -5.50 -4.13 -28.43
CA ARG A 533 -4.27 -4.38 -29.19
C ARG A 533 -4.05 -3.34 -30.27
N LYS A 534 -5.13 -2.84 -30.87
CA LYS A 534 -5.04 -1.91 -31.99
C LYS A 534 -6.10 -0.82 -31.93
N LEU A 535 -5.69 0.41 -32.19
CA LEU A 535 -6.54 1.60 -32.18
C LEU A 535 -6.54 2.27 -33.57
N LEU A 536 -7.68 2.84 -33.95
CA LEU A 536 -7.80 3.80 -35.05
C LEU A 536 -8.09 5.18 -34.48
N ILE A 537 -7.18 6.12 -34.73
CA ILE A 537 -7.25 7.50 -34.25
C ILE A 537 -7.59 8.40 -35.43
N THR A 538 -8.79 8.99 -35.41
CA THR A 538 -9.26 9.95 -36.42
C THR A 538 -9.21 11.36 -35.86
N ILE A 539 -8.41 12.24 -36.48
CA ILE A 539 -8.31 13.66 -36.13
C ILE A 539 -9.12 14.50 -37.12
N ASN A 540 -9.97 15.38 -36.58
CA ASN A 540 -10.79 16.33 -37.35
C ASN A 540 -11.62 15.68 -38.48
N GLU A 541 -12.03 14.41 -38.29
CA GLU A 541 -12.82 13.64 -39.27
C GLU A 541 -12.13 13.46 -40.64
N ARG A 542 -10.79 13.57 -40.68
CA ARG A 542 -10.03 13.63 -41.95
C ARG A 542 -8.74 12.82 -41.95
N SER A 543 -8.07 12.70 -40.81
CA SER A 543 -6.75 12.09 -40.74
C SER A 543 -6.79 10.89 -39.82
N ASP A 544 -6.60 9.72 -40.39
CA ASP A 544 -6.63 8.43 -39.70
C ASP A 544 -5.22 7.92 -39.44
N PHE A 545 -5.02 7.39 -38.23
CA PHE A 545 -3.77 6.79 -37.79
C PHE A 545 -4.09 5.48 -37.10
N GLU A 546 -3.52 4.38 -37.58
CA GLU A 546 -3.54 3.11 -36.85
C GLU A 546 -2.38 3.07 -35.84
N LEU A 547 -2.64 2.56 -34.66
CA LEU A 547 -1.66 2.47 -33.57
C LEU A 547 -1.77 1.11 -32.87
N GLU A 548 -0.66 0.39 -32.81
CA GLU A 548 -0.54 -0.80 -31.98
C GLU A 548 -0.38 -0.40 -30.51
N VAL A 549 -1.06 -1.13 -29.63
CA VAL A 549 -1.01 -0.98 -28.19
C VAL A 549 0.03 -1.96 -27.64
N PRO A 550 0.99 -1.52 -26.82
CA PRO A 550 1.99 -2.41 -26.25
C PRO A 550 1.36 -3.54 -25.43
N GLU A 551 1.89 -4.75 -25.56
CA GLU A 551 1.49 -5.92 -24.74
C GLU A 551 1.89 -5.77 -23.26
N GLU A 552 2.93 -4.96 -23.01
CA GLU A 552 3.45 -4.72 -21.66
C GLU A 552 2.41 -4.02 -20.77
N PHE A 553 2.10 -4.64 -19.64
CA PHE A 553 1.05 -4.19 -18.74
C PHE A 553 1.27 -2.75 -18.23
N GLY A 554 0.29 -1.88 -18.45
CA GLY A 554 0.32 -0.48 -18.00
C GLY A 554 1.17 0.46 -18.85
N LYS A 555 1.83 -0.03 -19.91
CA LYS A 555 2.54 0.82 -20.87
C LYS A 555 1.56 1.55 -21.78
N ARG A 556 1.86 2.81 -22.06
CA ARG A 556 1.01 3.67 -22.89
C ARG A 556 1.33 3.47 -24.37
N ALA A 557 0.32 3.41 -25.21
CA ALA A 557 0.49 3.55 -26.66
C ALA A 557 0.72 5.02 -26.99
N VAL A 558 1.73 5.34 -27.81
CA VAL A 558 2.13 6.73 -28.10
C VAL A 558 2.08 7.00 -29.59
N LEU A 559 1.23 7.94 -30.01
CA LEU A 559 1.20 8.47 -31.37
C LEU A 559 1.91 9.83 -31.40
N SER A 560 3.10 9.88 -32.00
CA SER A 560 3.90 11.11 -32.13
C SER A 560 3.79 11.71 -33.53
N PHE A 561 3.76 13.04 -33.61
CA PHE A 561 3.71 13.77 -34.88
C PHE A 561 5.04 14.49 -35.14
N SER A 562 5.47 14.50 -36.41
CA SER A 562 6.65 15.27 -36.84
C SER A 562 6.52 16.78 -36.64
N SER A 563 5.27 17.27 -36.59
CA SER A 563 4.93 18.66 -36.26
C SER A 563 3.60 18.71 -35.49
N PRO A 564 3.39 19.71 -34.61
CA PRO A 564 2.16 19.81 -33.83
C PRO A 564 0.90 19.79 -34.71
N LYS A 565 -0.02 18.88 -34.44
CA LYS A 565 -1.31 18.76 -35.13
C LYS A 565 -2.35 19.63 -34.46
N LEU A 566 -3.13 20.34 -35.26
CA LEU A 566 -4.27 21.12 -34.79
C LEU A 566 -5.47 20.18 -34.59
N ILE A 567 -6.01 20.10 -33.37
CA ILE A 567 -7.07 19.17 -32.99
C ILE A 567 -8.32 19.95 -32.56
N ARG A 568 -9.47 19.56 -33.11
CA ARG A 568 -10.82 19.98 -32.71
C ARG A 568 -11.70 18.80 -32.34
N THR A 569 -11.63 17.74 -33.16
CA THR A 569 -12.27 16.45 -32.88
C THR A 569 -11.22 15.36 -32.90
N LEU A 570 -11.36 14.41 -31.99
CA LEU A 570 -10.51 13.23 -31.90
C LEU A 570 -11.42 12.04 -31.60
N LYS A 571 -11.44 11.07 -32.50
CA LYS A 571 -12.19 9.81 -32.34
C LYS A 571 -11.21 8.65 -32.27
N ILE A 572 -11.41 7.77 -31.31
CA ILE A 572 -10.62 6.57 -31.08
C ILE A 572 -11.56 5.39 -31.23
N LYS A 573 -11.33 4.55 -32.23
CA LYS A 573 -12.02 3.27 -32.39
C LYS A 573 -11.08 2.13 -31.99
N LEU A 574 -11.57 1.19 -31.22
CA LEU A 574 -10.82 -0.01 -30.87
C LEU A 574 -11.01 -1.02 -32.01
N LEU A 575 -9.92 -1.38 -32.67
CA LEU A 575 -9.93 -2.27 -33.85
C LEU A 575 -9.72 -3.74 -33.47
N ASP A 576 -8.90 -3.99 -32.45
CA ASP A 576 -8.57 -5.33 -31.99
C ASP A 576 -8.32 -5.35 -30.47
N ILE A 577 -8.54 -6.52 -29.86
CA ILE A 577 -8.34 -6.78 -28.44
C ILE A 577 -7.73 -8.18 -28.24
N GLU A 578 -7.10 -8.41 -27.10
CA GLU A 578 -6.69 -9.75 -26.70
C GLU A 578 -7.89 -10.72 -26.55
N GLY A 579 -7.65 -12.02 -26.68
CA GLY A 579 -8.65 -13.06 -26.38
C GLY A 579 -9.76 -13.20 -27.44
N ASP A 580 -11.00 -13.37 -26.99
CA ASP A 580 -12.16 -13.80 -27.81
C ASP A 580 -12.66 -12.77 -28.85
N GLY A 581 -12.02 -11.60 -28.94
CA GLY A 581 -12.35 -10.52 -29.86
C GLY A 581 -13.48 -9.59 -29.39
N LEU A 582 -13.72 -8.52 -30.16
CA LEU A 582 -14.76 -7.51 -29.90
C LEU A 582 -16.18 -8.12 -29.90
N GLY A 583 -17.11 -7.50 -29.16
CA GLY A 583 -18.52 -7.92 -29.09
C GLY A 583 -18.84 -9.07 -28.13
N LYS A 584 -17.86 -9.51 -27.33
CA LYS A 584 -18.05 -10.49 -26.24
C LYS A 584 -17.63 -9.98 -24.86
N ILE A 585 -16.72 -9.01 -24.85
CA ILE A 585 -16.18 -8.37 -23.66
C ILE A 585 -16.15 -6.87 -23.87
N GLY A 586 -16.23 -6.10 -22.78
CA GLY A 586 -16.19 -4.64 -22.84
C GLY A 586 -14.77 -4.13 -22.68
N PRO A 587 -14.04 -3.79 -23.77
CA PRO A 587 -12.75 -3.15 -23.65
C PRO A 587 -12.88 -1.66 -23.29
N GLY A 588 -11.75 -1.02 -23.00
CA GLY A 588 -11.77 0.37 -22.59
C GLY A 588 -10.40 1.02 -22.52
N LEU A 589 -10.42 2.32 -22.20
CA LEU A 589 -9.25 3.15 -21.99
C LEU A 589 -9.38 3.82 -20.61
N ALA A 590 -8.31 3.75 -19.82
CA ALA A 590 -8.20 4.43 -18.54
C ALA A 590 -7.92 5.92 -18.72
N GLU A 591 -7.06 6.28 -19.67
CA GLU A 591 -6.68 7.68 -19.89
C GLU A 591 -6.27 7.92 -21.34
N ILE A 592 -6.63 9.10 -21.85
CA ILE A 592 -6.25 9.64 -23.15
C ILE A 592 -5.65 11.01 -22.90
N GLU A 593 -4.40 11.19 -23.34
CA GLU A 593 -3.65 12.43 -23.14
C GLU A 593 -3.28 13.08 -24.46
N ALA A 594 -3.17 14.41 -24.45
CA ALA A 594 -2.58 15.17 -25.53
C ALA A 594 -1.50 16.10 -24.97
N GLN A 595 -0.29 16.04 -25.54
CA GLN A 595 0.87 16.82 -25.09
C GLN A 595 1.54 17.55 -26.26
#